data_AF-A0A3N7CYD0-F1
#
_entry.id   AF-A0A3N7CYD0-F1
#
_cell.length_a   1.000
_cell.length_b   1.000
_cell.length_c   1.000
_cell.angle_alpha   90.00
_cell.angle_beta   90.00
_cell.angle_gamma   90.00
#
_symmetry.space_group_name_H-M   'P 1'
#
loop_
_entity.id
_entity.type
_entity.pdbx_description
1 polymer ?
#
loop_
_entity_poly.entity_id
_entity_poly.type
_entity_poly.pdbx_seq_one_letter_code
_entity_poly.pdbx_strand_id
1 'polypeptide(L)'
;MSTQVTINVYLQALGGKFLGPHAYQTDNIDITLSYSEGVVQLPYQLGSNTDDGNIGASFTPGSSSCMPILQMNDSDTPIVNYLTTDANTIYGSAAILISGEETANLTAIIPRPDGQTLTISQSIVLSPLQDLYEFTLTVPGLLLLPDPQSGLLAVFVEMMCGCKITQGTPKSFWPHEDFEVWAVLTLTNEEALQVPLQFDLESNNSLFTAPIAPGQQAEIVQLTYYAKQKSTGNYAFVAG
;
A
#
# COMPACT_ATOMS: atom_id res chain seq x y z
N MET A 1 11.86 13.18 35.23
CA MET A 1 13.08 12.62 34.61
C MET A 1 12.66 12.24 33.20
N SER A 2 13.37 12.70 32.18
CA SER A 2 13.07 12.30 30.80
C SER A 2 13.86 11.06 30.43
N THR A 3 13.21 10.14 29.71
CA THR A 3 13.84 8.94 29.13
C THR A 3 13.95 9.15 27.63
N GLN A 4 15.09 8.81 27.05
CA GLN A 4 15.24 8.76 25.60
C GLN A 4 14.64 7.44 25.09
N VAL A 5 13.72 7.54 24.14
CA VAL A 5 13.10 6.38 23.50
C VAL A 5 13.28 6.46 22.00
N THR A 6 13.33 5.30 21.34
CA THR A 6 13.41 5.18 19.89
C THR A 6 12.05 4.78 19.34
N ILE A 7 11.58 5.49 18.34
CA ILE A 7 10.33 5.21 17.63
C ILE A 7 10.68 4.75 16.22
N ASN A 8 10.27 3.55 15.86
CA ASN A 8 10.35 3.02 14.49
C ASN A 8 8.94 2.85 13.93
N VAL A 9 8.73 3.30 12.69
CA VAL A 9 7.43 3.24 12.01
C VAL A 9 7.59 2.56 10.65
N TYR A 10 6.94 1.41 10.52
CA TYR A 10 6.85 0.62 9.31
C TYR A 10 5.51 0.92 8.63
N LEU A 11 5.53 1.06 7.30
CA LEU A 11 4.30 1.23 6.51
C LEU A 11 4.03 -0.08 5.80
N GLN A 12 2.88 -0.70 6.02
CA GLN A 12 2.49 -1.96 5.39
C GLN A 12 1.35 -1.74 4.41
N ALA A 13 1.54 -2.11 3.15
CA ALA A 13 0.46 -2.14 2.18
C ALA A 13 -0.58 -3.18 2.63
N LEU A 14 -1.87 -2.81 2.70
CA LEU A 14 -2.94 -3.73 3.06
C LEU A 14 -2.94 -4.91 2.10
N GLY A 15 -2.83 -6.13 2.64
CA GLY A 15 -2.69 -7.33 1.82
C GLY A 15 -1.42 -7.28 0.97
N GLY A 16 -0.32 -6.76 1.50
CA GLY A 16 0.95 -6.59 0.80
C GLY A 16 2.12 -6.50 1.77
N LYS A 17 3.29 -6.24 1.20
CA LYS A 17 4.54 -6.11 1.96
C LYS A 17 4.71 -4.73 2.60
N PHE A 18 5.77 -4.53 3.36
CA PHE A 18 6.15 -3.18 3.80
C PHE A 18 6.52 -2.32 2.58
N LEU A 19 6.38 -1.01 2.71
CA LEU A 19 6.72 -0.06 1.66
C LEU A 19 8.25 0.09 1.58
N GLY A 20 8.89 -0.91 0.97
CA GLY A 20 10.34 -1.02 0.83
C GLY A 20 10.92 -0.27 -0.39
N PRO A 21 12.08 -0.72 -0.91
CA PRO A 21 12.79 0.00 -2.00
C PRO A 21 12.03 -0.05 -3.34
N HIS A 22 11.11 -0.99 -3.48
CA HIS A 22 10.28 -1.16 -4.67
C HIS A 22 8.93 -0.45 -4.56
N ALA A 23 8.62 0.12 -3.39
CA ALA A 23 7.35 0.78 -3.18
C ALA A 23 7.24 2.09 -3.98
N TYR A 24 5.99 2.50 -4.18
CA TYR A 24 5.68 3.71 -4.93
C TYR A 24 6.19 4.96 -4.20
N GLN A 25 7.06 5.72 -4.87
CA GLN A 25 7.60 7.02 -4.41
C GLN A 25 8.10 7.02 -2.95
N THR A 26 8.80 5.95 -2.55
CA THR A 26 9.27 5.76 -1.17
C THR A 26 10.06 6.95 -0.63
N ASP A 27 10.90 7.58 -1.47
CA ASP A 27 11.72 8.74 -1.09
C ASP A 27 10.91 9.99 -0.72
N ASN A 28 9.63 10.05 -1.09
CA ASN A 28 8.74 11.19 -0.85
C ASN A 28 7.74 10.94 0.30
N ILE A 29 7.87 9.83 1.02
CA ILE A 29 7.03 9.51 2.17
C ILE A 29 7.49 10.36 3.36
N ASP A 30 6.56 11.07 3.98
CA ASP A 30 6.80 11.85 5.20
C ASP A 30 6.12 11.17 6.40
N ILE A 31 6.85 11.03 7.51
CA ILE A 31 6.30 10.47 8.75
C ILE A 31 6.61 11.43 9.89
N THR A 32 5.55 11.86 10.57
CA THR A 32 5.64 12.75 11.73
C THR A 32 5.10 12.06 12.98
N LEU A 33 5.68 12.41 14.12
CA LEU A 33 5.12 12.15 15.44
C LEU A 33 4.78 13.49 16.09
N SER A 34 3.50 13.69 16.39
CA SER A 34 3.04 14.82 17.21
C SER A 34 2.81 14.35 18.64
N TYR A 35 3.48 14.97 19.61
CA TYR A 35 3.38 14.67 21.04
C TYR A 35 3.51 15.94 21.89
N SER A 36 3.54 15.82 23.22
CA SER A 36 3.48 16.98 24.12
C SER A 36 4.61 18.01 23.94
N GLU A 37 5.80 17.58 23.52
CA GLU A 37 6.96 18.48 23.29
C GLU A 37 7.02 19.04 21.86
N GLY A 38 6.06 18.69 20.99
CA GLY A 38 5.94 19.22 19.63
C GLY A 38 5.83 18.14 18.54
N VAL A 39 6.29 18.49 17.35
CA VAL A 39 6.26 17.61 16.17
C VAL A 39 7.69 17.22 15.80
N VAL A 40 7.93 15.91 15.69
CA VAL A 40 9.21 15.33 15.29
C VAL A 40 9.04 14.64 13.95
N GLN A 41 9.99 14.86 13.05
CA GLN A 41 10.07 14.12 11.79
C GLN A 41 10.78 12.79 12.00
N LEU A 42 10.26 11.73 11.38
CA LEU A 42 10.80 10.38 11.37
C LEU A 42 11.23 10.09 9.92
N PRO A 43 12.47 10.43 9.53
CA PRO A 43 12.93 10.25 8.16
C PRO A 43 12.72 8.82 7.67
N TYR A 44 11.91 8.66 6.61
CA TYR A 44 11.67 7.37 5.96
C TYR A 44 12.79 7.12 4.94
N GLN A 45 13.91 6.54 5.39
CA GLN A 45 15.11 6.42 4.55
C GLN A 45 15.33 5.00 4.03
N LEU A 46 15.63 4.91 2.73
CA LEU A 46 16.05 3.67 2.07
C LEU A 46 17.43 3.16 2.56
N GLY A 47 18.27 4.04 3.12
CA GLY A 47 19.52 3.68 3.81
C GLY A 47 20.33 2.54 3.16
N SER A 48 20.84 1.62 3.99
CA SER A 48 21.38 0.31 3.57
C SER A 48 20.31 -0.78 3.49
N ASN A 49 19.04 -0.40 3.66
CA ASN A 49 17.92 -1.31 3.74
C ASN A 49 17.54 -1.76 2.33
N THR A 50 17.34 -3.06 2.15
CA THR A 50 17.21 -3.65 0.81
C THR A 50 15.94 -4.45 0.62
N ASP A 51 15.12 -4.62 1.65
CA ASP A 51 13.92 -5.43 1.57
C ASP A 51 12.65 -4.74 2.08
N ASP A 52 11.54 -5.39 1.75
CA ASP A 52 10.17 -5.02 2.02
C ASP A 52 9.58 -5.87 3.17
N GLY A 53 10.45 -6.42 4.03
CA GLY A 53 10.12 -7.27 5.16
C GLY A 53 10.28 -8.77 4.91
N ASN A 54 10.63 -9.49 5.97
CA ASN A 54 10.75 -10.95 5.96
C ASN A 54 9.48 -11.64 6.49
N ILE A 55 9.24 -12.85 6.03
CA ILE A 55 8.14 -13.69 6.56
C ILE A 55 8.58 -14.26 7.90
N GLY A 56 7.75 -14.08 8.92
CA GLY A 56 8.06 -14.57 10.26
C GLY A 56 6.83 -14.80 11.13
N ALA A 57 7.05 -14.93 12.43
CA ALA A 57 5.96 -15.12 13.38
C ALA A 57 5.03 -13.91 13.40
N SER A 58 3.74 -14.14 13.65
CA SER A 58 2.69 -13.12 13.62
C SER A 58 2.82 -12.01 14.66
N PHE A 59 3.74 -12.14 15.61
CA PHE A 59 3.92 -11.23 16.73
C PHE A 59 5.39 -11.06 17.07
N THR A 60 5.87 -9.81 17.01
CA THR A 60 7.14 -9.39 17.60
C THR A 60 6.83 -8.62 18.88
N PRO A 61 7.37 -9.00 20.06
CA PRO A 61 7.18 -8.23 21.29
C PRO A 61 7.57 -6.76 21.11
N GLY A 62 6.66 -5.84 21.44
CA GLY A 62 6.87 -4.39 21.25
C GLY A 62 6.38 -3.83 19.92
N SER A 63 5.83 -4.67 19.03
CA SER A 63 5.22 -4.24 17.76
C SER A 63 3.72 -3.99 17.86
N SER A 64 3.21 -2.98 17.13
CA SER A 64 1.83 -2.51 17.23
C SER A 64 0.81 -3.14 16.26
N SER A 65 1.23 -3.91 15.25
CA SER A 65 0.28 -4.50 14.28
C SER A 65 0.71 -5.86 13.74
N CYS A 66 -0.29 -6.73 13.52
CA CYS A 66 -0.16 -8.06 12.94
C CYS A 66 -1.07 -8.17 11.69
N MET A 67 -0.75 -7.42 10.63
CA MET A 67 -1.53 -7.51 9.40
C MET A 67 -1.06 -8.72 8.57
N PRO A 68 -1.95 -9.69 8.27
CA PRO A 68 -1.58 -10.84 7.48
C PRO A 68 -1.24 -10.45 6.04
N ILE A 69 -0.36 -11.24 5.45
CA ILE A 69 -0.09 -11.31 4.02
C ILE A 69 -0.54 -12.67 3.50
N LEU A 70 -0.92 -12.76 2.23
CA LEU A 70 -1.01 -14.04 1.54
C LEU A 70 0.28 -14.23 0.78
N GLN A 71 0.83 -15.42 0.90
CA GLN A 71 1.98 -15.86 0.14
C GLN A 71 1.55 -17.04 -0.72
N MET A 72 1.81 -16.97 -2.02
CA MET A 72 1.66 -18.13 -2.88
C MET A 72 2.82 -19.09 -2.63
N ASN A 73 2.49 -20.34 -2.30
CA ASN A 73 3.46 -21.42 -2.21
C ASN A 73 3.42 -22.26 -3.51
N ASP A 74 4.20 -23.34 -3.56
CA ASP A 74 4.23 -24.23 -4.73
C ASP A 74 2.90 -24.95 -5.00
N SER A 75 1.95 -24.96 -4.05
CA SER A 75 0.69 -25.74 -4.10
C SER A 75 -0.54 -25.01 -4.69
N ASP A 76 -0.35 -23.88 -5.36
CA ASP A 76 -1.41 -23.01 -5.96
C ASP A 76 -2.49 -22.53 -4.97
N THR A 77 -2.33 -22.84 -3.69
CA THR A 77 -3.18 -22.38 -2.61
C THR A 77 -2.40 -21.31 -1.83
N PRO A 78 -2.90 -20.06 -1.74
CA PRO A 78 -2.28 -19.04 -0.91
C PRO A 78 -2.28 -19.47 0.55
N ILE A 79 -1.15 -19.26 1.23
CA ILE A 79 -1.03 -19.42 2.67
C ILE A 79 -1.02 -18.05 3.35
N VAL A 80 -1.64 -17.96 4.53
CA VAL A 80 -1.63 -16.76 5.35
C VAL A 80 -0.34 -16.72 6.16
N ASN A 81 0.43 -15.64 6.01
CA ASN A 81 1.68 -15.39 6.73
C ASN A 81 1.68 -13.97 7.30
N TYR A 82 2.75 -13.62 8.01
CA TYR A 82 2.95 -12.31 8.60
C TYR A 82 4.32 -11.79 8.26
N LEU A 83 4.43 -10.47 8.17
CA LEU A 83 5.72 -9.80 8.04
C LEU A 83 6.31 -9.57 9.42
N THR A 84 7.59 -9.84 9.54
CA THR A 84 8.42 -9.43 10.66
C THR A 84 9.37 -8.34 10.19
N THR A 85 9.51 -7.32 11.01
CA THR A 85 10.48 -6.26 10.84
C THR A 85 11.88 -6.79 11.12
N ASP A 86 12.87 -6.30 10.37
CA ASP A 86 14.27 -6.54 10.69
C ASP A 86 15.15 -5.33 10.36
N ALA A 87 16.46 -5.49 10.56
CA ALA A 87 17.43 -4.42 10.37
C ALA A 87 17.61 -3.98 8.90
N ASN A 88 17.07 -4.72 7.93
CA ASN A 88 17.15 -4.42 6.49
C ASN A 88 15.81 -3.93 5.91
N THR A 89 14.74 -3.97 6.71
CA THR A 89 13.44 -3.42 6.35
C THR A 89 13.45 -1.90 6.47
N ILE A 90 12.79 -1.19 5.56
CA ILE A 90 12.70 0.28 5.61
C ILE A 90 11.64 0.73 6.60
N TYR A 91 12.01 1.71 7.43
CA TYR A 91 11.14 2.35 8.41
C TYR A 91 11.53 3.81 8.64
N GLY A 92 10.58 4.59 9.14
CA GLY A 92 10.83 5.93 9.66
C GLY A 92 11.32 5.81 11.09
N SER A 93 12.36 6.55 11.47
CA SER A 93 12.91 6.48 12.83
C SER A 93 13.21 7.83 13.44
N ALA A 94 12.96 7.97 14.73
CA ALA A 94 13.44 9.09 15.52
C ALA A 94 13.71 8.68 16.98
N ALA A 95 14.68 9.37 17.59
CA ALA A 95 14.85 9.35 19.04
C ALA A 95 14.17 10.59 19.64
N ILE A 96 13.35 10.39 20.67
CA ILE A 96 12.64 11.46 21.38
C ILE A 96 12.87 11.35 22.88
N LEU A 97 12.61 12.44 23.60
CA LEU A 97 12.59 12.45 25.06
C LEU A 97 11.15 12.49 25.54
N ILE A 98 10.80 11.57 26.44
CA ILE A 98 9.49 11.54 27.10
C ILE A 98 9.64 11.62 28.61
N SER A 99 8.81 12.43 29.26
CA SER A 99 8.91 12.73 30.70
C SER A 99 7.87 11.98 31.56
N GLY A 100 6.88 11.37 30.91
CA GLY A 100 5.77 10.66 31.54
C GLY A 100 4.97 9.91 30.50
N GLU A 101 3.94 9.18 30.94
CA GLU A 101 3.01 8.53 30.03
C GLU A 101 2.16 9.57 29.30
N GLU A 102 2.07 9.46 27.98
CA GLU A 102 1.32 10.42 27.16
C GLU A 102 0.73 9.78 25.91
N THR A 103 -0.28 10.44 25.34
CA THR A 103 -0.80 10.09 24.02
C THR A 103 -0.08 10.93 22.98
N ALA A 104 0.33 10.28 21.89
CA ALA A 104 0.90 10.93 20.72
C ALA A 104 0.16 10.48 19.45
N ASN A 105 0.44 11.12 18.33
CA ASN A 105 -0.16 10.80 17.04
C ASN A 105 0.93 10.63 15.99
N LEU A 106 0.99 9.44 15.39
CA LEU A 106 1.80 9.16 14.21
C LEU A 106 1.02 9.54 12.98
N THR A 107 1.61 10.33 12.09
CA THR A 107 1.00 10.67 10.81
C THR A 107 1.96 10.35 9.67
N ALA A 108 1.52 9.52 8.73
CA ALA A 108 2.21 9.23 7.48
C ALA A 108 1.51 9.94 6.32
N ILE A 109 2.28 10.64 5.50
CA ILE A 109 1.83 11.31 4.27
C ILE A 109 2.53 10.61 3.10
N ILE A 110 1.73 9.99 2.24
CA ILE A 110 2.21 9.18 1.13
C ILE A 110 1.68 9.80 -0.16
N PRO A 111 2.53 10.24 -1.08
CA PRO A 111 2.07 10.77 -2.36
C PRO A 111 1.46 9.66 -3.21
N ARG A 112 0.52 10.04 -4.08
CA ARG A 112 -0.17 9.14 -5.01
C ARG A 112 0.12 9.55 -6.46
N PRO A 113 -0.03 8.62 -7.43
CA PRO A 113 0.18 8.91 -8.85
C PRO A 113 -0.70 10.01 -9.43
N ASP A 114 -1.89 10.21 -8.85
CA ASP A 114 -2.83 11.26 -9.24
C ASP A 114 -2.43 12.66 -8.74
N GLY A 115 -1.26 12.79 -8.09
CA GLY A 115 -0.75 14.03 -7.51
C GLY A 115 -1.40 14.40 -6.17
N GLN A 116 -2.32 13.58 -5.66
CA GLN A 116 -2.89 13.77 -4.33
C GLN A 116 -2.01 13.08 -3.28
N THR A 117 -2.24 13.39 -2.00
CA THR A 117 -1.58 12.72 -0.88
C THR A 117 -2.57 11.90 -0.09
N LEU A 118 -2.18 10.68 0.25
CA LEU A 118 -2.82 9.88 1.26
C LEU A 118 -2.25 10.25 2.63
N THR A 119 -3.11 10.60 3.57
CA THR A 119 -2.73 10.85 4.97
C THR A 119 -3.32 9.77 5.86
N ILE A 120 -2.47 9.11 6.65
CA ILE A 120 -2.87 8.13 7.65
C ILE A 120 -2.39 8.62 9.01
N SER A 121 -3.28 8.62 10.00
CA SER A 121 -2.95 8.98 11.36
C SER A 121 -3.35 7.88 12.34
N GLN A 122 -2.48 7.58 13.31
CA GLN A 122 -2.74 6.63 14.38
C GLN A 122 -2.34 7.23 15.72
N SER A 123 -3.28 7.27 16.66
CA SER A 123 -2.98 7.59 18.06
C SER A 123 -2.22 6.43 18.72
N ILE A 124 -1.15 6.77 19.43
CA ILE A 124 -0.30 5.83 20.16
C ILE A 124 -0.13 6.29 21.61
N VAL A 125 0.28 5.36 22.48
CA VAL A 125 0.64 5.67 23.86
C VAL A 125 2.15 5.50 24.02
N LEU A 126 2.78 6.54 24.56
CA LEU A 126 4.20 6.55 24.92
C LEU A 126 4.32 6.43 26.44
N SER A 127 5.35 5.73 26.89
CA SER A 127 5.65 5.48 28.30
C SER A 127 7.17 5.45 28.49
N PRO A 128 7.71 6.17 29.50
CA PRO A 128 9.14 6.20 29.77
C PRO A 128 9.71 4.86 30.26
N LEU A 129 8.86 3.83 30.39
CA LEU A 129 9.24 2.46 30.76
C LEU A 129 9.64 1.59 29.55
N GLN A 130 9.51 2.10 28.33
CA GLN A 130 9.82 1.37 27.10
C GLN A 130 10.80 2.17 26.25
N ASP A 131 11.95 1.58 25.97
CA ASP A 131 13.06 2.27 25.30
C ASP A 131 12.95 2.22 23.76
N LEU A 132 12.16 1.28 23.24
CA LEU A 132 11.97 1.05 21.80
C LEU A 132 10.50 0.77 21.49
N TYR A 133 9.99 1.48 20.49
CA TYR A 133 8.65 1.27 19.94
C TYR A 133 8.74 0.90 18.47
N GLU A 134 8.00 -0.14 18.07
CA GLU A 134 7.86 -0.53 16.67
C GLU A 134 6.39 -0.43 16.27
N PHE A 135 6.06 0.58 15.48
CA PHE A 135 4.71 0.78 15.00
C PHE A 135 4.57 0.36 13.55
N THR A 136 3.50 -0.37 13.22
CA THR A 136 3.16 -0.68 11.83
C THR A 136 1.86 0.03 11.47
N LEU A 137 1.94 0.99 10.55
CA LEU A 137 0.80 1.67 9.97
C LEU A 137 0.36 0.95 8.70
N THR A 138 -0.88 0.48 8.67
CA THR A 138 -1.46 -0.08 7.45
C THR A 138 -1.88 1.04 6.50
N VAL A 139 -1.43 0.94 5.25
CA VAL A 139 -1.79 1.85 4.16
C VAL A 139 -2.68 1.11 3.15
N PRO A 140 -3.56 1.80 2.37
CA PRO A 140 -4.19 1.22 1.20
C PRO A 140 -3.15 0.53 0.33
N GLY A 141 -3.41 -0.70 -0.08
CA GLY A 141 -2.39 -1.51 -0.71
C GLY A 141 -2.41 -1.45 -2.24
N LEU A 142 -3.47 -0.96 -2.88
CA LEU A 142 -3.59 -0.95 -4.35
C LEU A 142 -3.16 0.38 -4.96
N LEU A 143 -2.50 0.28 -6.11
CA LEU A 143 -2.07 1.36 -6.98
C LEU A 143 -2.67 1.13 -8.37
N LEU A 144 -3.41 2.12 -8.90
CA LEU A 144 -3.96 2.05 -10.25
C LEU A 144 -3.29 3.09 -11.14
N LEU A 145 -2.85 2.65 -12.32
CA LEU A 145 -2.19 3.49 -13.32
C LEU A 145 -2.90 3.31 -14.67
N PRO A 146 -3.69 4.29 -15.14
CA PRO A 146 -4.36 4.20 -16.44
C PRO A 146 -3.36 4.07 -17.60
N ASP A 147 -3.73 3.31 -18.63
CA ASP A 147 -2.97 3.22 -19.89
C ASP A 147 -3.80 3.75 -21.08
N PRO A 148 -3.79 5.08 -21.29
CA PRO A 148 -4.58 5.70 -22.36
C PRO A 148 -4.06 5.39 -23.77
N GLN A 149 -2.85 4.85 -23.92
CA GLN A 149 -2.23 4.59 -25.22
C GLN A 149 -2.63 3.25 -25.82
N SER A 150 -3.27 2.38 -25.03
CA SER A 150 -3.69 1.04 -25.46
C SER A 150 -4.79 1.03 -26.54
N GLY A 151 -5.57 2.11 -26.67
CA GLY A 151 -6.79 2.12 -27.48
C GLY A 151 -7.93 1.27 -26.89
N LEU A 152 -7.76 0.79 -25.65
CA LEU A 152 -8.71 0.01 -24.87
C LEU A 152 -9.07 0.74 -23.58
N LEU A 153 -10.05 0.23 -22.83
CA LEU A 153 -10.15 0.56 -21.41
C LEU A 153 -9.04 -0.22 -20.71
N ALA A 154 -7.95 0.43 -20.33
CA ALA A 154 -6.78 -0.24 -19.78
C ALA A 154 -6.26 0.44 -18.52
N VAL A 155 -5.98 -0.37 -17.49
CA VAL A 155 -5.40 0.09 -16.23
C VAL A 155 -4.46 -0.97 -15.67
N PHE A 156 -3.29 -0.55 -15.23
CA PHE A 156 -2.42 -1.39 -14.42
C PHE A 156 -2.89 -1.36 -12.97
N VAL A 157 -2.99 -2.54 -12.35
CA VAL A 157 -3.31 -2.71 -10.93
C VAL A 157 -2.11 -3.34 -10.25
N GLU A 158 -1.38 -2.55 -9.46
CA GLU A 158 -0.20 -3.01 -8.73
C GLU A 158 -0.43 -2.84 -7.22
N MET A 159 0.41 -3.49 -6.42
CA MET A 159 0.45 -3.19 -4.99
C MET A 159 1.34 -1.97 -4.74
N MET A 160 1.01 -1.13 -3.76
CA MET A 160 1.85 0.01 -3.34
C MET A 160 3.26 -0.41 -2.90
N CYS A 161 3.46 -1.68 -2.51
CA CYS A 161 4.78 -2.27 -2.26
C CYS A 161 5.64 -2.49 -3.53
N GLY A 162 5.12 -2.18 -4.72
CA GLY A 162 5.74 -2.52 -6.01
C GLY A 162 5.50 -3.96 -6.44
N CYS A 163 4.72 -4.72 -5.67
CA CYS A 163 4.44 -6.12 -5.94
C CYS A 163 3.47 -6.23 -7.14
N LYS A 164 3.92 -6.87 -8.22
CA LYS A 164 3.11 -7.10 -9.42
C LYS A 164 2.09 -8.22 -9.22
N ILE A 165 0.93 -8.06 -9.83
CA ILE A 165 -0.07 -9.12 -10.07
C ILE A 165 0.33 -9.84 -11.36
N THR A 166 0.64 -11.13 -11.24
CA THR A 166 1.06 -12.00 -12.35
C THR A 166 0.47 -13.40 -12.16
N GLN A 167 0.38 -14.15 -13.25
CA GLN A 167 0.09 -15.57 -13.27
C GLN A 167 1.38 -16.37 -13.52
N GLY A 168 1.55 -17.54 -12.89
CA GLY A 168 2.74 -18.38 -13.08
C GLY A 168 4.00 -17.88 -12.35
N THR A 169 5.17 -18.46 -12.64
CA THR A 169 6.43 -18.19 -11.90
C THR A 169 7.16 -16.93 -12.43
N PRO A 170 7.70 -16.02 -11.57
CA PRO A 170 7.60 -16.02 -10.12
C PRO A 170 6.14 -15.85 -9.69
N LYS A 171 5.65 -16.76 -8.82
CA LYS A 171 4.27 -16.72 -8.36
C LYS A 171 4.07 -15.36 -7.70
N SER A 172 3.21 -14.52 -8.27
CA SER A 172 2.80 -13.31 -7.58
C SER A 172 2.35 -13.67 -6.16
N PHE A 173 2.54 -12.76 -5.21
CA PHE A 173 1.89 -12.90 -3.91
C PHE A 173 0.36 -12.99 -4.05
N TRP A 174 -0.19 -12.47 -5.15
CA TRP A 174 -1.63 -12.35 -5.37
C TRP A 174 -2.02 -12.91 -6.74
N PRO A 175 -2.85 -13.96 -6.78
CA PRO A 175 -3.40 -14.44 -8.04
C PRO A 175 -4.32 -13.37 -8.64
N HIS A 176 -4.31 -13.22 -9.97
CA HIS A 176 -5.14 -12.20 -10.62
C HIS A 176 -6.65 -12.44 -10.38
N GLU A 177 -7.10 -13.66 -10.08
CA GLU A 177 -8.49 -13.94 -9.73
C GLU A 177 -8.93 -13.35 -8.38
N ASP A 178 -7.98 -12.95 -7.53
CA ASP A 178 -8.29 -12.23 -6.28
C ASP A 178 -8.73 -10.79 -6.54
N PHE A 179 -8.62 -10.29 -7.77
CA PHE A 179 -8.93 -8.91 -8.11
C PHE A 179 -10.21 -8.80 -8.95
N GLU A 180 -11.09 -7.88 -8.55
CA GLU A 180 -12.19 -7.38 -9.35
C GLU A 180 -11.80 -5.99 -9.85
N VAL A 181 -11.74 -5.82 -11.17
CA VAL A 181 -11.36 -4.55 -11.80
C VAL A 181 -12.46 -4.13 -12.75
N TRP A 182 -12.90 -2.88 -12.67
CA TRP A 182 -13.93 -2.34 -13.53
C TRP A 182 -13.69 -0.86 -13.83
N ALA A 183 -14.21 -0.40 -14.96
CA ALA A 183 -14.29 0.99 -15.34
C ALA A 183 -15.72 1.47 -15.18
N VAL A 184 -15.90 2.70 -14.73
CA VAL A 184 -17.16 3.44 -14.81
C VAL A 184 -16.97 4.55 -15.82
N LEU A 185 -17.80 4.54 -16.86
CA LEU A 185 -17.82 5.53 -17.92
C LEU A 185 -19.04 6.42 -17.71
N THR A 186 -18.85 7.72 -17.60
CA THR A 186 -19.93 8.68 -17.76
C THR A 186 -19.97 9.10 -19.22
N LEU A 187 -21.12 8.93 -19.86
CA LEU A 187 -21.34 9.27 -21.26
C LEU A 187 -21.92 10.70 -21.39
N THR A 188 -21.90 11.25 -22.60
CA THR A 188 -22.45 12.59 -22.91
C THR A 188 -23.93 12.78 -22.53
N ASN A 189 -24.70 11.69 -22.43
CA ASN A 189 -26.10 11.68 -21.98
C ASN A 189 -26.24 11.58 -20.44
N GLU A 190 -25.13 11.71 -19.69
CA GLU A 190 -25.04 11.53 -18.23
C GLU A 190 -25.28 10.10 -17.74
N GLU A 191 -25.39 9.12 -18.64
CA GLU A 191 -25.48 7.71 -18.27
C GLU A 191 -24.14 7.21 -17.73
N ALA A 192 -24.20 6.48 -16.62
CA ALA A 192 -23.04 5.80 -16.04
C ALA A 192 -23.07 4.31 -16.39
N LEU A 193 -22.06 3.85 -17.14
CA LEU A 193 -21.93 2.46 -17.56
C LEU A 193 -20.73 1.82 -16.86
N GLN A 194 -20.95 0.67 -16.21
CA GLN A 194 -19.89 -0.10 -15.57
C GLN A 194 -19.42 -1.23 -16.51
N VAL A 195 -18.14 -1.25 -16.84
CA VAL A 195 -17.50 -2.30 -17.66
C VAL A 195 -16.53 -3.09 -16.80
N PRO A 196 -16.68 -4.42 -16.65
CA PRO A 196 -15.67 -5.25 -16.01
C PRO A 196 -14.44 -5.39 -16.93
N LEU A 197 -13.24 -5.28 -16.36
CA LEU A 197 -11.98 -5.49 -17.06
C LEU A 197 -11.45 -6.89 -16.77
N GLN A 198 -10.74 -7.45 -17.75
CA GLN A 198 -10.11 -8.77 -17.65
C GLN A 198 -8.60 -8.62 -17.55
N PHE A 199 -7.96 -9.47 -16.75
CA PHE A 199 -6.52 -9.52 -16.68
C PHE A 199 -5.93 -9.91 -18.04
N ASP A 200 -4.94 -9.16 -18.51
CA ASP A 200 -4.22 -9.45 -19.74
C ASP A 200 -3.17 -10.55 -19.49
N LEU A 201 -3.54 -11.77 -19.87
CA LEU A 201 -2.69 -12.96 -19.75
C LEU A 201 -1.51 -12.93 -20.73
N GLU A 202 -1.55 -12.15 -21.81
CA GLU A 202 -0.47 -12.09 -22.79
C GLU A 202 0.70 -11.26 -22.27
N SER A 203 0.43 -10.06 -21.76
CA SER A 203 1.48 -9.26 -21.10
C SER A 203 1.86 -9.81 -19.74
N ASN A 204 0.90 -10.42 -19.03
CA ASN A 204 1.06 -10.99 -17.69
C ASN A 204 1.75 -10.03 -16.71
N ASN A 205 1.40 -8.75 -16.81
CA ASN A 205 2.11 -7.67 -16.12
C ASN A 205 1.12 -6.70 -15.47
N SER A 206 0.22 -7.22 -14.63
CA SER A 206 -0.71 -6.39 -13.83
C SER A 206 -1.71 -5.55 -14.64
N LEU A 207 -1.79 -5.77 -15.96
CA LEU A 207 -2.66 -5.03 -16.85
C LEU A 207 -4.06 -5.66 -16.87
N PHE A 208 -5.09 -4.83 -16.72
CA PHE A 208 -6.47 -5.22 -16.92
C PHE A 208 -7.04 -4.42 -18.08
N THR A 209 -7.76 -5.08 -18.98
CA THR A 209 -8.31 -4.46 -20.19
C THR A 209 -9.76 -4.83 -20.49
N ALA A 210 -10.45 -3.96 -21.22
CA ALA A 210 -11.71 -4.26 -21.90
C ALA A 210 -11.79 -3.50 -23.23
N PRO A 211 -12.43 -4.07 -24.27
CA PRO A 211 -12.66 -3.36 -25.52
C PRO A 211 -13.60 -2.17 -25.31
N ILE A 212 -13.34 -1.09 -26.04
CA ILE A 212 -14.27 0.03 -26.17
C ILE A 212 -15.21 -0.26 -27.34
N ALA A 213 -16.52 -0.12 -27.16
CA ALA A 213 -17.46 -0.35 -28.25
C ALA A 213 -17.23 0.68 -29.37
N PRO A 214 -17.42 0.30 -30.66
CA PRO A 214 -17.26 1.23 -31.77
C PRO A 214 -18.12 2.50 -31.59
N GLY A 215 -17.52 3.68 -31.71
CA GLY A 215 -18.19 4.97 -31.53
C GLY A 215 -18.32 5.44 -30.07
N GLN A 216 -18.25 4.53 -29.08
CA GLN A 216 -18.41 4.86 -27.67
C GLN A 216 -17.30 5.77 -27.15
N GLN A 217 -16.08 5.66 -27.69
CA GLN A 217 -14.95 6.48 -27.25
C GLN A 217 -15.21 7.99 -27.37
N ALA A 218 -15.94 8.41 -28.40
CA ALA A 218 -16.29 9.82 -28.61
C ALA A 218 -17.39 10.32 -27.64
N GLU A 219 -18.09 9.40 -26.97
CA GLU A 219 -19.19 9.70 -26.05
C GLU A 219 -18.76 9.71 -24.58
N ILE A 220 -17.56 9.23 -24.25
CA ILE A 220 -17.05 9.21 -22.88
C ILE A 220 -16.65 10.63 -22.46
N VAL A 221 -17.31 11.16 -21.43
CA VAL A 221 -16.96 12.46 -20.82
C VAL A 221 -16.16 12.31 -19.53
N GLN A 222 -16.30 11.18 -18.84
CA GLN A 222 -15.52 10.84 -17.67
C GLN A 222 -15.25 9.34 -17.63
N LEU A 223 -14.05 8.97 -17.20
CA LEU A 223 -13.63 7.59 -17.01
C LEU A 223 -13.02 7.46 -15.62
N THR A 224 -13.46 6.47 -14.85
CA THR A 224 -12.85 6.13 -13.56
C THR A 224 -12.66 4.63 -13.49
N TYR A 225 -11.44 4.20 -13.18
CA TYR A 225 -11.13 2.81 -12.92
C TYR A 225 -11.22 2.51 -11.43
N TYR A 226 -11.61 1.29 -11.12
CA TYR A 226 -11.74 0.76 -9.77
C TYR A 226 -11.11 -0.62 -9.72
N ALA A 227 -10.46 -0.92 -8.61
CA ALA A 227 -9.98 -2.26 -8.30
C ALA A 227 -10.29 -2.61 -6.86
N LYS A 228 -10.66 -3.87 -6.65
CA LYS A 228 -10.89 -4.47 -5.33
C LYS A 228 -10.15 -5.79 -5.24
N GLN A 229 -9.39 -5.96 -4.16
CA GLN A 229 -8.83 -7.24 -3.77
C GLN A 229 -9.81 -7.97 -2.85
N LYS A 230 -10.28 -9.16 -3.25
CA LYS A 230 -11.35 -9.90 -2.55
C LYS A 230 -10.89 -10.36 -1.17
N SER A 231 -9.67 -10.90 -1.07
CA SER A 231 -9.16 -11.52 0.14
C SER A 231 -8.94 -10.56 1.32
N THR A 232 -8.55 -9.32 1.04
CA THR A 232 -8.16 -8.32 2.06
C THR A 232 -9.15 -7.18 2.18
N GLY A 233 -10.11 -7.08 1.24
CA GLY A 233 -11.03 -5.95 1.15
C GLY A 233 -10.36 -4.65 0.69
N ASN A 234 -9.10 -4.72 0.24
CA ASN A 234 -8.36 -3.57 -0.26
C ASN A 234 -9.01 -3.02 -1.54
N TYR A 235 -9.08 -1.70 -1.65
CA TYR A 235 -9.84 -1.01 -2.69
C TYR A 235 -9.14 0.28 -3.12
N ALA A 236 -9.14 0.55 -4.43
CA ALA A 236 -8.63 1.81 -4.97
C ALA A 236 -9.37 2.21 -6.24
N PHE A 237 -9.22 3.49 -6.60
CA PHE A 237 -9.78 4.07 -7.81
C PHE A 237 -8.84 5.12 -8.39
N VAL A 238 -8.96 5.38 -9.68
CA VAL A 238 -8.21 6.43 -10.39
C VAL A 238 -9.03 6.98 -11.55
N ALA A 239 -8.97 8.28 -11.79
CA ALA A 239 -9.54 8.88 -13.00
C ALA A 239 -8.68 8.51 -14.22
N GLY A 240 -9.34 8.11 -15.31
CA GLY A 240 -8.72 7.71 -16.57
C GLY A 240 -8.53 8.85 -17.55
#